data_AF-A0A5K0VEW5-F1
#
_entry.id   AF-A0A5K0VEW5-F1
#
_cell.length_a   1.000
_cell.length_b   1.000
_cell.length_c   1.000
_cell.angle_alpha   90.00
_cell.angle_beta   90.00
_cell.angle_gamma   90.00
#
_symmetry.space_group_name_H-M   'P 1'
#
loop_
_entity.id
_entity.type
_entity.pdbx_description
1 polymer ?
#
loop_
_entity_poly.entity_id
_entity_poly.type
_entity_poly.pdbx_seq_one_letter_code
_entity_poly.pdbx_strand_id
1 'polypeptide(L)' 'MRTLAKNRENPPDGFMCPGGWKVLVEYYESLAPTGSSSKTREPVPV' A
#
# COMPACT_ATOMS: atom_id res chain seq x y z
N MET A 1 -8.02 -4.60 0.73
CA MET A 1 -6.85 -3.73 0.97
C MET A 1 -6.42 -2.98 -0.28
N ARG A 2 -5.88 -3.66 -1.31
CA ARG A 2 -5.37 -3.00 -2.52
C ARG A 2 -6.41 -2.08 -3.19
N THR A 3 -7.65 -2.56 -3.37
CA THR A 3 -8.73 -1.76 -3.94
C THR A 3 -9.08 -0.55 -3.07
N LEU A 4 -9.24 -0.75 -1.75
CA LEU A 4 -9.49 0.33 -0.78
C LEU A 4 -8.38 1.38 -0.83
N ALA A 5 -7.11 0.95 -0.83
CA ALA A 5 -5.96 1.84 -0.87
C ALA A 5 -5.86 2.61 -2.20
N LYS A 6 -6.09 1.94 -3.33
CA LYS A 6 -6.16 2.58 -4.66
C LYS A 6 -7.30 3.59 -4.78
N ASN A 7 -8.43 3.33 -4.11
CA ASN A 7 -9.60 4.20 -4.10
C ASN A 7 -9.56 5.24 -2.96
N ARG A 8 -8.47 5.28 -2.16
CA ARG A 8 -8.33 6.12 -0.96
C ARG A 8 -9.51 6.00 0.02
N GLU A 9 -10.05 4.80 0.14
CA GLU A 9 -11.13 4.48 1.08
C GLU A 9 -10.56 4.05 2.44
N ASN A 10 -11.23 4.41 3.53
CA ASN A 10 -10.77 4.07 4.88
C ASN A 10 -11.05 2.59 5.20
N PRO A 11 -10.10 1.89 5.84
CA PRO A 11 -10.31 0.51 6.26
C PRO A 11 -11.26 0.48 7.48
N PRO A 12 -11.84 -0.69 7.79
CA PRO A 12 -12.63 -0.89 9.01
C PRO A 12 -11.84 -0.58 10.29
N ASP A 13 -12.54 -0.20 11.35
CA ASP A 13 -11.92 0.03 12.66
C ASP A 13 -11.21 -1.26 13.16
N GLY A 14 -10.04 -1.09 13.78
CA GLY A 14 -9.20 -2.20 14.25
C GLY A 14 -8.47 -2.98 13.14
N PHE A 15 -8.73 -2.70 11.86
CA PHE A 15 -8.04 -3.38 10.75
C PHE A 15 -6.53 -3.07 10.73
N MET A 16 -6.18 -1.82 11.03
CA MET A 16 -4.79 -1.38 11.09
C MET A 16 -4.67 -0.03 11.80
N CYS A 17 -3.47 0.25 12.33
CA CYS A 17 -3.13 1.58 12.82
C CYS A 17 -3.19 2.61 11.67
N PRO A 18 -3.70 3.83 11.90
CA PRO A 18 -3.78 4.89 10.88
C PRO A 18 -2.45 5.15 10.17
N GLY A 19 -1.33 5.08 10.90
CA GLY A 19 0.01 5.26 10.34
C GLY A 19 0.38 4.18 9.32
N GLY A 20 0.10 2.91 9.63
CA GLY A 20 0.36 1.81 8.70
C GLY A 20 -0.52 1.89 7.46
N TRP A 21 -1.77 2.34 7.60
CA TRP A 21 -2.70 2.44 6.49
C TRP A 21 -2.23 3.47 5.46
N LYS A 22 -1.72 4.61 5.94
CA LYS A 22 -1.13 5.64 5.09
C LYS A 22 0.01 5.10 4.22
N VAL A 23 0.92 4.30 4.80
CA VAL A 23 2.03 3.69 4.05
C VAL A 23 1.51 2.74 2.95
N LEU A 24 0.46 1.96 3.22
CA LEU A 24 -0.16 1.12 2.20
C LEU A 24 -0.80 1.93 1.07
N VAL A 25 -1.51 3.01 1.41
CA VAL A 25 -2.11 3.92 0.42
C VAL A 25 -1.02 4.52 -0.47
N GLU A 26 0.03 5.10 0.13
CA GLU A 26 1.16 5.68 -0.61
C GLU A 26 1.87 4.65 -1.50
N TYR A 27 2.03 3.42 -1.01
CA TYR A 27 2.61 2.32 -1.79
C TYR A 27 1.78 1.98 -3.02
N TYR A 28 0.47 1.82 -2.87
CA TYR A 28 -0.40 1.47 -3.99
C TYR A 28 -0.65 2.64 -4.94
N GLU A 29 -0.61 3.87 -4.45
CA GLU A 29 -0.61 5.08 -5.26
C GLU A 29 0.65 5.16 -6.14
N SER A 30 1.83 4.90 -5.55
CA SER A 30 3.09 4.82 -6.30
C SER A 30 3.16 3.65 -7.30
N LEU A 31 2.34 2.61 -7.11
CA LEU A 31 2.23 1.45 -8.02
C LEU A 31 1.11 1.59 -9.05
N ALA A 32 0.25 2.60 -8.93
CA ALA A 32 -0.77 2.86 -9.93
C ALA A 32 -0.09 3.15 -11.28
N PRO A 33 -0.60 2.59 -12.38
CA PRO A 33 0.23 2.20 -13.50
C PRO A 33 0.74 3.39 -14.32
N THR A 34 2.03 3.68 -14.17
CA THR A 34 2.91 3.87 -15.33
C THR A 34 3.62 2.54 -15.60
N GLY A 35 2.86 1.51 -15.98
CA GLY A 35 3.37 0.22 -16.47
C GLY A 35 4.29 -0.57 -15.53
N SER A 36 3.76 -1.66 -14.97
CA SER A 36 4.52 -2.90 -14.75
C SER A 36 5.98 -2.74 -14.26
N SER A 37 6.23 -2.16 -13.09
CA SER A 37 7.58 -2.16 -12.53
C SER A 37 7.65 -3.06 -11.30
N SER A 38 8.17 -4.25 -11.57
CA SER A 38 8.85 -5.15 -10.65
C SER A 38 9.88 -4.38 -9.80
N LYS A 39 9.43 -3.69 -8.76
CA LYS A 39 10.31 -3.23 -7.67
C LYS A 39 10.19 -4.20 -6.51
N THR A 40 10.68 -5.41 -6.72
CA THR A 40 11.13 -6.29 -5.64
C THR A 40 12.16 -5.51 -4.84
N ARG A 41 11.75 -4.93 -3.71
CA ARG A 41 12.70 -4.41 -2.72
C ARG A 41 13.02 -5.59 -1.81
N GLU A 42 14.31 -5.89 -1.74
CA GLU A 42 14.87 -7.06 -1.08
C GLU A 42 14.26 -7.34 0.30
N PRO A 43 14.07 -8.63 0.66
CA PRO A 43 13.84 -8.97 2.05
C PRO A 43 15.06 -8.49 2.84
N VAL A 44 14.84 -7.61 3.81
CA VAL A 44 15.91 -7.17 4.74
C VAL A 44 16.46 -8.44 5.40
N PRO A 45 17.74 -8.81 5.17
CA PRO A 45 18.31 -9.98 5.81
C PRO A 45 18.42 -9.73 7.32
N VAL A 46 17.89 -10.68 8.09
CA VAL A 46 18.07 -10.81 9.54
C VAL A 46 19.43 -11.40 9.86
#